data_AF-A0A1Q6L3F0-F1
#
_entry.id   AF-A0A1Q6L3F0-F1
#
_cell.length_a   1.000
_cell.length_b   1.000
_cell.length_c   1.000
_cell.angle_alpha   90.00
_cell.angle_beta   90.00
_cell.angle_gamma   90.00
#
_symmetry.space_group_name_H-M   'P 1'
#
loop_
_entity.id
_entity.type
_entity.pdbx_description
1 polymer ?
#
loop_
_entity_poly.entity_id
_entity_poly.type
_entity_poly.pdbx_seq_one_letter_code
_entity_poly.pdbx_strand_id
1 'polypeptide(L)'
;MKVSFIKYEKENDYQIPKLLGMNIEEIKEPEEIDNKIQELKEQKYTTIIIPNELASFSEKIYNQYKNDPTLNIIITPTKNK
;
A
#
# COMPACT_ATOMS: atom_id res chain seq x y z
N MET A 1 13.62 -8.91 2.95
CA MET A 1 12.19 -8.70 2.65
C MET A 1 11.94 -7.20 2.70
N LYS A 2 11.44 -6.59 1.62
CA LYS A 2 11.24 -5.13 1.55
C LYS A 2 9.74 -4.84 1.65
N VAL A 3 9.35 -4.08 2.66
CA VAL A 3 7.94 -3.83 3.02
C VAL A 3 7.66 -2.34 2.91
N SER A 4 6.56 -2.00 2.23
CA SER A 4 6.09 -0.63 2.10
C SER A 4 4.70 -0.48 2.71
N PHE A 5 4.42 0.70 3.25
CA PHE A 5 3.12 1.15 3.67
C PHE A 5 2.72 2.36 2.82
N ILE A 6 1.67 2.24 2.02
CA ILE A 6 1.13 3.35 1.23
C ILE A 6 0.10 4.10 2.06
N LYS A 7 0.22 5.42 2.13
CA LYS A 7 -0.73 6.29 2.83
C LYS A 7 -1.15 7.47 1.97
N TYR A 8 -2.24 8.10 2.39
CA TYR A 8 -2.68 9.36 1.83
C TYR A 8 -1.87 10.51 2.41
N GLU A 9 -1.44 11.47 1.57
CA GLU A 9 -0.59 12.61 1.99
C GLU A 9 -1.23 13.42 3.13
N LYS A 10 -2.57 13.52 3.16
CA LYS A 10 -3.30 14.33 4.17
C LYS A 10 -3.29 13.73 5.58
N GLU A 11 -2.71 12.55 5.77
CA GLU A 11 -2.70 11.86 7.06
C GLU A 11 -1.33 11.92 7.77
N ASN A 12 -1.33 12.45 8.99
CA ASN A 12 -0.12 12.72 9.77
C ASN A 12 0.34 11.54 10.67
N ASP A 13 -0.51 10.56 10.94
CA ASP A 13 -0.27 9.55 11.99
C ASP A 13 0.18 8.18 11.46
N TYR A 14 1.48 8.06 11.15
CA TYR A 14 2.11 6.80 10.74
C TYR A 14 3.55 6.59 11.29
N GLN A 15 3.79 7.03 12.52
CA GLN A 15 5.07 6.78 13.20
C GLN A 15 5.34 5.28 13.42
N ILE A 16 4.28 4.49 13.62
CA ILE A 16 4.39 3.05 13.92
C ILE A 16 5.01 2.27 12.75
N PRO A 17 4.55 2.37 11.49
CA PRO A 17 5.24 1.73 10.37
C PRO A 17 6.73 2.06 10.24
N LYS A 18 7.08 3.34 10.44
CA LYS A 18 8.47 3.80 10.38
C LYS A 18 9.33 3.19 11.49
N LEU A 19 8.78 3.09 12.71
CA LEU A 19 9.44 2.43 13.85
C LEU A 19 9.66 0.93 13.62
N LEU A 20 8.80 0.29 12.82
CA LEU A 20 8.92 -1.12 12.42
C LEU A 20 9.83 -1.33 11.20
N GLY A 21 10.51 -0.28 10.73
CA GLY A 21 11.45 -0.35 9.60
C GLY A 21 10.77 -0.44 8.23
N MET A 22 9.49 -0.08 8.13
CA MET A 22 8.77 -0.06 6.86
C MET A 22 8.99 1.27 6.13
N ASN A 23 9.08 1.19 4.80
CA ASN A 23 9.07 2.39 3.96
C ASN A 23 7.67 2.99 3.94
N ILE A 24 7.59 4.31 4.00
CA ILE A 24 6.33 5.05 3.89
C ILE A 24 6.30 5.69 2.51
N GLU A 25 5.25 5.37 1.76
CA GLU A 25 5.00 5.92 0.43
C GLU A 25 3.74 6.76 0.49
N GLU A 26 3.82 7.99 0.00
CA GLU A 26 2.71 8.94 0.01
C GLU A 26 2.13 9.05 -1.39
N ILE A 27 0.80 9.00 -1.50
CA ILE A 27 0.07 9.32 -2.73
C ILE A 27 -0.86 10.50 -2.50
N LYS A 28 -1.06 11.31 -3.55
CA LYS A 28 -1.83 12.55 -3.48
C LYS A 28 -3.28 12.33 -3.84
N GLU A 29 -3.52 11.47 -4.83
CA GLU A 29 -4.84 11.09 -5.31
C GLU A 29 -5.00 9.57 -5.16
N PRO A 30 -6.10 9.06 -4.59
CA PRO A 30 -6.27 7.62 -4.37
C PRO A 30 -6.21 6.78 -5.66
N GLU A 31 -6.56 7.36 -6.81
CA GLU A 31 -6.49 6.74 -8.13
C GLU A 31 -5.06 6.40 -8.57
N GLU A 32 -4.04 7.00 -7.95
CA GLU A 32 -2.63 6.71 -8.22
C GLU A 32 -2.17 5.37 -7.63
N ILE A 33 -3.03 4.69 -6.85
CA ILE A 33 -2.67 3.49 -6.09
C ILE A 33 -2.11 2.36 -6.98
N ASP A 34 -2.69 2.16 -8.17
CA ASP A 34 -2.24 1.15 -9.13
C ASP A 34 -0.81 1.43 -9.61
N ASN A 35 -0.53 2.69 -9.95
CA ASN A 35 0.78 3.12 -10.42
C ASN A 35 1.83 2.94 -9.32
N LYS A 36 1.48 3.30 -8.08
CA LYS A 36 2.38 3.14 -6.93
C LYS A 36 2.66 1.67 -6.61
N ILE A 37 1.65 0.79 -6.66
CA ILE A 37 1.85 -0.65 -6.46
C ILE A 37 2.82 -1.20 -7.51
N GLN A 38 2.65 -0.82 -8.78
CA GLN A 38 3.51 -1.26 -9.87
C GLN A 38 4.96 -0.77 -9.69
N GLU A 39 5.15 0.50 -9.34
CA GLU A 39 6.47 1.07 -9.03
C GLU A 39 7.17 0.29 -7.90
N LEU A 40 6.46 0.00 -6.82
CA LEU A 40 7.01 -0.74 -5.68
C LEU A 40 7.35 -2.18 -6.06
N LYS A 41 6.53 -2.82 -6.88
CA LYS A 41 6.84 -4.16 -7.41
C LYS A 41 8.13 -4.14 -8.25
N GLU A 42 8.31 -3.14 -9.10
CA GLU A 42 9.53 -2.96 -9.92
C GLU A 42 10.77 -2.74 -9.04
N GLN A 43 10.60 -1.98 -7.95
CA GLN A 43 11.61 -1.76 -6.91
C GLN A 43 11.80 -2.97 -5.95
N LYS A 44 11.23 -4.13 -6.30
CA LYS A 44 11.37 -5.41 -5.59
C LYS A 44 10.83 -5.39 -4.15
N TYR A 45 9.79 -4.60 -3.88
CA TYR A 45 8.98 -4.79 -2.68
C TYR A 45 8.18 -6.09 -2.77
N THR A 46 8.16 -6.85 -1.68
CA THR A 46 7.49 -8.16 -1.60
C THR A 46 6.19 -8.09 -0.82
N THR A 47 6.00 -7.02 -0.05
CA THR A 47 4.81 -6.76 0.75
C THR A 47 4.46 -5.28 0.69
N ILE A 48 3.22 -4.97 0.36
CA ILE A 48 2.67 -3.62 0.36
C ILE A 48 1.44 -3.61 1.27
N ILE A 49 1.45 -2.73 2.25
CA ILE A 49 0.35 -2.53 3.19
C ILE A 49 -0.43 -1.30 2.75
N ILE A 50 -1.74 -1.43 2.64
CA ILE A 50 -2.62 -0.40 2.07
C ILE A 50 -3.87 -0.26 2.96
N PRO A 51 -4.26 0.95 3.40
CA PRO A 51 -5.55 1.19 4.01
C PRO A 51 -6.72 0.81 3.09
N ASN A 52 -7.80 0.27 3.65
CA ASN A 52 -8.99 -0.15 2.91
C ASN A 52 -9.55 0.97 2.01
N GLU A 53 -9.47 2.22 2.47
CA GLU A 53 -9.91 3.40 1.72
C GLU A 53 -9.13 3.58 0.41
N LEU A 54 -7.82 3.34 0.39
CA LEU A 54 -7.02 3.40 -0.83
C LEU A 54 -7.19 2.14 -1.68
N ALA A 55 -7.32 0.98 -1.02
CA ALA A 55 -7.51 -0.29 -1.71
C ALA A 55 -8.81 -0.35 -2.53
N SER A 56 -9.86 0.38 -2.12
CA SER A 56 -11.11 0.45 -2.89
C SER A 56 -10.99 1.13 -4.25
N PHE A 57 -9.90 1.86 -4.51
CA PHE A 57 -9.64 2.50 -5.81
C PHE A 57 -8.95 1.60 -6.83
N SER A 58 -8.64 0.34 -6.47
CA SER A 58 -8.01 -0.63 -7.37
C SER A 58 -8.76 -1.95 -7.44
N GLU A 59 -9.36 -2.23 -8.59
CA GLU A 59 -9.88 -3.57 -8.90
C GLU A 59 -8.75 -4.62 -9.05
N LYS A 60 -7.54 -4.17 -9.44
CA LYS A 60 -6.39 -5.06 -9.66
C LYS A 60 -5.93 -5.74 -8.38
N ILE A 61 -6.08 -5.10 -7.22
CA ILE A 61 -5.79 -5.70 -5.91
C ILE A 61 -6.56 -7.02 -5.73
N TYR A 62 -7.84 -7.04 -6.10
CA TYR A 62 -8.71 -8.20 -5.88
C TYR A 62 -8.61 -9.27 -6.98
N ASN A 63 -8.19 -8.88 -8.19
CA ASN A 63 -8.18 -9.76 -9.36
C ASN A 63 -6.78 -10.18 -9.79
N GLN A 64 -5.89 -9.21 -10.04
CA GLN A 64 -4.56 -9.45 -10.61
C GLN A 64 -3.54 -9.74 -9.51
N TYR A 65 -3.37 -8.82 -8.56
CA TYR A 65 -2.33 -8.93 -7.52
C TYR A 65 -2.61 -10.05 -6.52
N LYS A 66 -3.89 -10.39 -6.29
CA LYS A 66 -4.28 -11.54 -5.47
C LYS A 66 -3.63 -12.87 -5.91
N ASN A 67 -3.38 -13.02 -7.21
CA ASN A 67 -2.83 -14.25 -7.80
C ASN A 67 -1.32 -14.13 -8.08
N ASP A 68 -0.68 -13.02 -7.67
CA ASP A 68 0.73 -12.78 -7.92
C ASP A 68 1.60 -13.43 -6.84
N PRO A 69 2.43 -14.44 -7.17
CA PRO A 69 3.27 -15.12 -6.17
C PRO A 69 4.44 -14.27 -5.68
N THR A 70 4.72 -13.12 -6.31
CA THR A 70 5.87 -12.26 -6.03
C THR A 70 5.54 -11.07 -5.14
N LEU A 71 4.25 -10.80 -4.92
CA LEU A 71 3.78 -9.61 -4.24
C LEU A 71 2.62 -9.94 -3.30
N ASN A 72 2.76 -9.60 -2.02
CA ASN A 72 1.69 -9.70 -1.04
C ASN A 72 1.10 -8.31 -0.78
N ILE A 73 -0.21 -8.17 -0.95
CA ILE A 73 -0.93 -6.94 -0.58
C ILE A 73 -1.74 -7.21 0.70
N ILE A 74 -1.47 -6.42 1.73
CA ILE A 74 -2.19 -6.49 3.01
C ILE A 74 -3.08 -5.27 3.12
N ILE A 75 -4.39 -5.49 3.17
CA ILE A 75 -5.37 -4.42 3.35
C ILE A 75 -5.60 -4.23 4.85
N THR A 76 -5.40 -3.02 5.35
CA THR A 76 -5.67 -2.66 6.75
C THR A 76 -7.05 -2.04 6.88
N PRO A 77 -7.79 -2.32 7.96
CA PRO A 77 -9.10 -1.73 8.17
C PRO A 77 -8.99 -0.20 8.25
N THR A 78 -10.03 0.48 7.78
CA THR A 78 -10.19 1.92 7.97
C THR A 78 -10.08 2.25 9.46
N LYS A 79 -9.37 3.34 9.81
CA LYS A 79 -9.40 3.88 11.18
C LYS A 79 -10.85 4.28 11.46
N ASN A 80 -11.58 3.48 12.22
CA ASN A 80 -12.86 3.91 12.76
C ASN A 80 -12.61 5.18 13.57
N LYS A 81 -13.31 6.27 13.21
CA LYS A 81 -13.34 7.50 13.99
C LYS A 81 -13.85 7.23 15.40
#